data_AF-A0A9E5RGC5-F1
#
_entry.id   AF-A0A9E5RGC5-F1
#
_cell.length_a   1.000
_cell.length_b   1.000
_cell.length_c   1.000
_cell.angle_alpha   90.00
_cell.angle_beta   90.00
_cell.angle_gamma   90.00
#
_symmetry.space_group_name_H-M   'P 1'
#
loop_
_entity.id
_entity.type
_entity.pdbx_description
1 polymer ?
#
loop_
_entity_poly.entity_id
_entity_poly.type
_entity_poly.pdbx_seq_one_letter_code
_entity_poly.pdbx_strand_id
1 'polypeptide(L)'
;MKSLVRWSTALSLVGGILLGSLLGGANRALALTQEQVVERLQSVPVFMITNAQGVPLVAVLGNEEEAPAVAGVFISREDAQASLDDLRQSDPELATNVQVVPVSLAQVYELALANEDQEQPLEFTFVPTTEQVESARSVLQQSGENPDEFNGVPIFLARSTDDEGGYLTIQQGQNQVVPMFFDQAELQDLLGQLRQNQPELADSMTIQVVNLESLIQTLQDSNNPELNQILLVPPRESIEFIRSLQGQPAQPE
;
A
#
# COMPACT_ATOMS: atom_id res chain seq x y z
N MET A 1 -29.83 60.91 -46.25
CA MET A 1 -30.78 60.49 -47.30
C MET A 1 -30.32 59.14 -47.85
N LYS A 2 -31.21 58.11 -47.83
CA LYS A 2 -31.16 56.82 -48.58
C LYS A 2 -30.05 55.85 -48.14
N SER A 3 -30.28 54.88 -47.24
CA SER A 3 -30.91 53.54 -47.45
C SER A 3 -30.47 52.85 -48.73
N LEU A 4 -29.99 51.60 -48.64
CA LEU A 4 -30.51 50.46 -49.42
C LEU A 4 -30.01 49.12 -48.82
N VAL A 5 -30.97 48.30 -48.40
CA VAL A 5 -30.87 46.89 -47.99
C VAL A 5 -31.35 46.01 -49.16
N ARG A 6 -30.72 44.85 -49.40
CA ARG A 6 -31.31 43.65 -50.08
C ARG A 6 -30.61 42.39 -49.49
N TRP A 7 -31.21 41.59 -48.61
CA TRP A 7 -32.10 40.42 -48.85
C TRP A 7 -31.48 39.40 -49.82
N SER A 8 -30.81 38.34 -49.34
CA SER A 8 -31.29 37.05 -48.78
C SER A 8 -31.38 35.94 -49.83
N THR A 9 -30.53 34.93 -49.70
CA THR A 9 -30.79 33.55 -50.14
C THR A 9 -30.56 32.64 -48.94
N ALA A 10 -31.64 32.01 -48.49
CA ALA A 10 -31.66 30.95 -47.49
C ALA A 10 -31.84 29.57 -48.17
N LEU A 11 -31.68 28.52 -47.36
CA LEU A 11 -31.62 27.07 -47.61
C LEU A 11 -30.21 26.55 -47.96
N SER A 12 -29.64 25.60 -47.20
CA SER A 12 -30.26 24.35 -46.75
C SER A 12 -29.72 23.77 -45.42
N LEU A 13 -30.67 23.37 -44.56
CA LEU A 13 -30.78 22.10 -43.80
C LEU A 13 -29.74 21.71 -42.72
N VAL A 14 -30.18 21.90 -41.47
CA VAL A 14 -30.28 20.93 -40.35
C VAL A 14 -29.09 20.01 -40.07
N GLY A 15 -28.45 20.21 -38.91
CA GLY A 15 -27.66 19.17 -38.25
C GLY A 15 -26.89 19.65 -37.01
N GLY A 16 -27.51 19.55 -35.83
CA GLY A 16 -26.80 19.46 -34.54
C GLY A 16 -26.63 20.74 -33.73
N ILE A 17 -27.51 20.95 -32.76
CA ILE A 17 -27.21 21.77 -31.57
C ILE A 17 -26.24 20.96 -30.70
N LEU A 18 -25.00 21.39 -30.55
CA LEU A 18 -24.20 21.01 -29.38
C LEU A 18 -24.33 22.11 -28.34
N LEU A 19 -25.46 22.08 -27.62
CA LEU A 19 -25.60 22.68 -26.30
C LEU A 19 -25.03 21.69 -25.28
N GLY A 20 -24.17 22.18 -24.39
CA GLY A 20 -23.59 21.44 -23.27
C GLY A 20 -22.30 20.73 -23.68
N SER A 21 -21.11 21.20 -23.31
CA SER A 21 -20.63 21.18 -21.94
C SER A 21 -19.41 22.11 -21.80
N LEU A 22 -19.61 23.37 -21.43
CA LEU A 22 -18.52 24.24 -20.93
C LEU A 22 -18.61 24.48 -19.41
N LEU A 23 -19.49 23.73 -18.75
CA LEU A 23 -19.47 23.51 -17.31
C LEU A 23 -19.11 22.06 -17.05
N GLY A 24 -18.02 21.59 -17.66
CA GLY A 24 -17.27 20.48 -17.08
C GLY A 24 -16.70 21.03 -15.79
N GLY A 25 -17.44 20.82 -14.69
CA GLY A 25 -16.90 21.07 -13.37
C GLY A 25 -15.51 20.45 -13.34
N ALA A 26 -14.52 21.24 -12.91
CA ALA A 26 -13.29 20.65 -12.45
C ALA A 26 -13.72 19.62 -11.39
N ASN A 27 -13.77 18.35 -11.78
CA ASN A 27 -13.62 17.26 -10.82
C ASN A 27 -12.22 17.50 -10.28
N ARG A 28 -12.13 18.40 -9.29
CA ARG A 28 -11.00 18.41 -8.39
C ARG A 28 -11.06 17.02 -7.81
N ALA A 29 -10.18 16.15 -8.30
CA ALA A 29 -9.97 14.87 -7.68
C ALA A 29 -9.74 15.21 -6.20
N LEU A 30 -10.65 14.73 -5.36
CA LEU A 30 -10.51 14.85 -3.94
C LEU A 30 -9.55 13.75 -3.50
N ALA A 31 -8.93 13.95 -2.35
CA ALA A 31 -8.13 12.93 -1.72
C ALA A 31 -9.00 11.70 -1.47
N LEU A 32 -8.36 10.55 -1.33
CA LEU A 32 -9.11 9.35 -0.96
C LEU A 32 -9.83 9.63 0.36
N THR A 33 -11.08 9.20 0.41
CA THR A 33 -11.81 9.13 1.68
C THR A 33 -11.12 8.13 2.60
N GLN A 34 -11.28 8.29 3.91
CA GLN A 34 -10.70 7.36 4.89
C GLN A 34 -11.14 5.92 4.61
N GLU A 35 -12.41 5.73 4.22
CA GLU A 35 -12.95 4.42 3.84
C GLU A 35 -12.24 3.81 2.63
N GLN A 36 -11.88 4.63 1.64
CA GLN A 36 -11.11 4.18 0.47
C GLN A 36 -9.66 3.82 0.80
N VAL A 37 -9.05 4.49 1.79
CA VAL A 37 -7.74 4.10 2.31
C VAL A 37 -7.86 2.76 3.04
N VAL A 38 -8.83 2.63 3.95
CA VAL A 38 -9.12 1.38 4.69
C VAL A 38 -9.33 0.21 3.74
N GLU A 39 -10.15 0.35 2.70
CA GLU A 39 -10.40 -0.71 1.71
C GLU A 39 -9.11 -1.22 1.04
N ARG A 40 -8.16 -0.32 0.74
CA ARG A 40 -6.88 -0.67 0.12
C ARG A 40 -5.93 -1.40 1.07
N LEU A 41 -5.96 -1.02 2.35
CA LEU A 41 -5.12 -1.63 3.37
C LEU A 41 -5.72 -2.94 3.91
N GLN A 42 -7.01 -3.18 3.71
CA GLN A 42 -7.73 -4.31 4.30
C GLN A 42 -7.25 -5.68 3.79
N SER A 43 -6.78 -5.76 2.53
CA SER A 43 -6.30 -7.01 1.94
C SER A 43 -4.89 -7.41 2.35
N VAL A 44 -4.18 -6.55 3.09
CA VAL A 44 -2.80 -6.78 3.51
C VAL A 44 -2.78 -7.33 4.94
N PRO A 45 -2.54 -8.64 5.15
CA PRO A 45 -2.28 -9.17 6.47
C PRO A 45 -0.92 -8.68 6.99
N VAL A 46 -0.89 -8.33 8.27
CA VAL A 46 0.31 -8.06 9.06
C VAL A 46 0.18 -8.79 10.40
N PHE A 47 1.25 -8.86 11.17
CA PHE A 47 1.32 -9.68 12.36
C PHE A 47 1.69 -8.84 13.58
N MET A 48 0.99 -9.05 14.68
CA MET A 48 1.26 -8.38 15.94
C MET A 48 1.42 -9.42 17.04
N ILE A 49 2.27 -9.12 18.03
CA ILE A 49 2.34 -9.90 19.27
C ILE A 49 1.33 -9.28 20.23
N THR A 50 0.29 -10.03 20.60
CA THR A 50 -0.79 -9.55 21.46
C THR A 50 -1.04 -10.51 22.61
N ASN A 51 -1.69 -10.03 23.67
CA ASN A 51 -2.28 -10.93 24.66
C ASN A 51 -3.53 -11.64 24.12
N ALA A 52 -4.13 -12.51 24.93
CA ALA A 52 -5.34 -13.26 24.57
C ALA A 52 -6.58 -12.37 24.30
N GLN A 53 -6.58 -11.11 24.75
CA GLN A 53 -7.63 -10.13 24.48
C GLN A 53 -7.36 -9.32 23.19
N GLY A 54 -6.24 -9.58 22.49
CA GLY A 54 -5.86 -8.83 21.29
C GLY A 54 -5.17 -7.49 21.58
N VAL A 55 -4.81 -7.22 22.84
CA VAL A 55 -4.07 -6.00 23.19
C VAL A 55 -2.60 -6.16 22.76
N PRO A 56 -2.04 -5.22 21.98
CA PRO A 56 -0.65 -5.28 21.54
C PRO A 56 0.34 -5.32 22.70
N LEU A 57 1.41 -6.09 22.52
CA LEU A 57 2.61 -5.96 23.33
C LEU A 57 3.30 -4.64 22.99
N VAL A 58 3.54 -3.81 24.00
CA VAL A 58 4.16 -2.49 23.84
C VAL A 58 5.52 -2.43 24.52
N ALA A 59 6.45 -1.73 23.89
CA ALA A 59 7.73 -1.33 24.49
C ALA A 59 7.69 0.18 24.79
N VAL A 60 8.24 0.59 25.93
CA VAL A 60 8.41 2.02 26.25
C VAL A 60 9.82 2.43 25.82
N LEU A 61 9.93 3.34 24.86
CA LEU A 61 11.22 3.78 24.34
C LEU A 61 11.78 4.93 25.18
N GLY A 62 12.56 4.60 26.22
CA GLY A 62 13.26 5.58 27.05
C GLY A 62 13.00 5.41 28.54
N ASN A 63 13.65 6.23 29.35
CA ASN A 63 13.53 6.22 30.82
C ASN A 63 12.69 7.40 31.36
N GLU A 64 12.00 8.12 30.47
CA GLU A 64 11.18 9.28 30.83
C GLU A 64 9.73 8.82 31.04
N GLU A 65 9.04 9.40 32.04
CA GLU A 65 7.63 9.08 32.35
C GLU A 65 6.64 9.37 31.19
N GLU A 66 7.10 10.06 30.15
CA GLU A 66 6.33 10.44 28.95
C GLU A 66 6.83 9.75 27.67
N ALA A 67 7.72 8.75 27.78
CA ALA A 67 8.20 8.02 26.61
C ALA A 67 7.05 7.31 25.87
N PRO A 68 6.96 7.42 24.52
CA PRO A 68 5.88 6.80 23.78
C PRO A 68 5.90 5.29 23.92
N ALA A 69 4.71 4.71 24.08
CA ALA A 69 4.53 3.27 23.98
C ALA A 69 4.51 2.89 22.51
N VAL A 70 5.28 1.88 22.13
CA VAL A 70 5.44 1.43 20.74
C VAL A 70 5.02 -0.02 20.61
N ALA A 71 4.11 -0.31 19.69
CA ALA A 71 3.75 -1.65 19.27
C ALA A 71 4.43 -2.00 17.94
N GLY A 72 5.05 -3.19 17.89
CA GLY A 72 5.64 -3.73 16.66
C GLY A 72 4.58 -4.36 15.75
N VAL A 73 4.63 -4.01 14.46
CA VAL A 73 3.76 -4.56 13.40
C VAL A 73 4.63 -5.23 12.34
N PHE A 74 4.66 -6.54 12.34
CA PHE A 74 5.54 -7.33 11.48
C PHE A 74 4.88 -7.61 10.14
N ILE A 75 5.63 -7.41 9.06
CA ILE A 75 5.19 -7.78 7.70
C ILE A 75 5.20 -9.29 7.51
N SER A 76 6.15 -9.99 8.16
CA SER A 76 6.29 -11.45 8.13
C SER A 76 5.83 -12.08 9.43
N ARG A 77 5.10 -13.19 9.35
CA ARG A 77 4.74 -13.99 10.52
C ARG A 77 5.96 -14.67 11.12
N GLU A 78 6.89 -15.11 10.27
CA GLU A 78 8.12 -15.76 10.71
C GLU A 78 8.94 -14.82 11.60
N ASP A 79 9.08 -13.55 11.19
CA ASP A 79 9.80 -12.54 11.98
C ASP A 79 9.07 -12.20 13.28
N ALA A 80 7.73 -12.14 13.25
CA ALA A 80 6.92 -11.99 14.45
C ALA A 80 7.11 -13.17 15.43
N GLN A 81 7.15 -14.39 14.89
CA GLN A 81 7.33 -15.60 15.69
C GLN A 81 8.75 -15.69 16.26
N ALA A 82 9.76 -15.33 15.47
CA ALA A 82 11.15 -15.24 15.93
C ALA A 82 11.29 -14.20 17.05
N SER A 83 10.64 -13.04 16.92
CA SER A 83 10.63 -12.02 17.97
C SER A 83 9.95 -12.51 19.25
N LEU A 84 8.87 -13.29 19.13
CA LEU A 84 8.24 -13.95 20.28
C LEU A 84 9.15 -15.04 20.89
N ASP A 85 9.92 -15.76 20.08
CA ASP A 85 10.89 -16.76 20.55
C ASP A 85 12.07 -16.12 21.30
N ASP A 86 12.53 -14.96 20.86
CA ASP A 86 13.53 -14.16 21.56
C ASP A 86 12.97 -13.60 22.88
N LEU A 87 11.70 -13.21 22.88
CA LEU A 87 11.01 -12.80 24.11
C LEU A 87 10.90 -13.97 25.10
N ARG A 88 10.63 -15.20 24.64
CA ARG A 88 10.60 -16.39 25.52
C ARG A 88 11.94 -16.65 26.20
N GLN A 89 13.06 -16.23 25.59
CA GLN A 89 14.39 -16.39 26.15
C GLN A 89 14.75 -15.24 27.11
N SER A 90 14.33 -14.01 26.80
CA SER A 90 14.68 -12.81 27.56
C SER A 90 13.71 -12.49 28.71
N ASP A 91 12.41 -12.70 28.51
CA ASP A 91 11.34 -12.53 29.51
C ASP A 91 10.25 -13.63 29.37
N PRO A 92 10.48 -14.82 29.97
CA PRO A 92 9.57 -15.95 29.86
C PRO A 92 8.18 -15.70 30.48
N GLU A 93 8.10 -14.86 31.52
CA GLU A 93 6.83 -14.55 32.20
C GLU A 93 5.92 -13.73 31.29
N LEU A 94 6.47 -12.71 30.63
CA LEU A 94 5.76 -11.92 29.65
C LEU A 94 5.37 -12.76 28.43
N ALA A 95 6.32 -13.57 27.91
CA ALA A 95 6.11 -14.39 26.72
C ALA A 95 4.99 -15.43 26.85
N THR A 96 4.69 -15.89 28.07
CA THR A 96 3.63 -16.88 28.33
C THR A 96 2.23 -16.33 28.06
N ASN A 97 2.07 -15.00 28.11
CA ASN A 97 0.75 -14.34 28.03
C ASN A 97 0.48 -13.70 26.67
N VAL A 98 1.37 -13.89 25.70
CA VAL A 98 1.27 -13.28 24.37
C VAL A 98 1.41 -14.31 23.25
N GLN A 99 0.86 -13.96 22.10
CA GLN A 99 0.83 -14.79 20.90
C GLN A 99 0.93 -13.91 19.64
N VAL A 100 1.41 -14.50 18.54
CA VAL A 100 1.37 -13.84 17.23
C VAL A 100 -0.05 -13.94 16.67
N VAL A 101 -0.65 -12.80 16.34
CA VAL A 101 -1.99 -12.70 15.77
C VAL A 101 -1.92 -12.00 14.41
N PRO A 102 -2.55 -12.57 13.37
CA PRO A 102 -2.74 -11.85 12.12
C PRO A 102 -3.82 -10.77 12.26
N VAL A 103 -3.53 -9.57 11.80
CA VAL A 103 -4.47 -8.46 11.67
C VAL A 103 -4.37 -7.87 10.25
N SER A 104 -5.32 -7.04 9.84
CA SER A 104 -5.16 -6.30 8.57
C SER A 104 -4.38 -5.01 8.81
N LEU A 105 -3.65 -4.55 7.79
CA LEU A 105 -3.00 -3.25 7.82
C LEU A 105 -4.02 -2.11 8.00
N ALA A 106 -5.24 -2.30 7.49
CA ALA A 106 -6.36 -1.39 7.76
C ALA A 106 -6.69 -1.27 9.26
N GLN A 107 -6.72 -2.39 10.00
CA GLN A 107 -6.99 -2.37 11.43
C GLN A 107 -5.89 -1.63 12.20
N VAL A 108 -4.62 -1.80 11.80
CA VAL A 108 -3.50 -1.04 12.38
C VAL A 108 -3.67 0.45 12.10
N TYR A 109 -4.05 0.82 10.87
CA TYR A 109 -4.30 2.20 10.48
C TYR A 109 -5.45 2.83 11.30
N GLU A 110 -6.57 2.13 11.46
CA GLU A 110 -7.70 2.59 12.27
C GLU A 110 -7.32 2.75 13.76
N LEU A 111 -6.52 1.82 14.30
CA LEU A 111 -6.00 1.94 15.65
C LEU A 111 -5.09 3.15 15.80
N ALA A 112 -4.20 3.42 14.84
CA ALA A 112 -3.34 4.60 14.88
C ALA A 112 -4.16 5.90 14.91
N LEU A 113 -5.17 6.01 14.05
CA LEU A 113 -6.09 7.16 14.02
C LEU A 113 -6.87 7.34 15.33
N ALA A 114 -7.35 6.24 15.92
CA ALA A 114 -8.09 6.28 17.18
C ALA A 114 -7.21 6.67 18.39
N ASN A 115 -5.89 6.56 18.27
CA ASN A 115 -4.94 6.88 19.34
C ASN A 115 -4.25 8.24 19.16
N GLU A 116 -4.40 8.91 18.01
CA GLU A 116 -3.67 10.15 17.66
C GLU A 116 -3.89 11.30 18.65
N ASP A 117 -5.12 11.45 19.17
CA ASP A 117 -5.51 12.54 20.08
C ASP A 117 -5.30 12.21 21.57
N GLN A 118 -4.70 11.06 21.92
CA GLN A 118 -4.49 10.67 23.31
C GLN A 118 -3.28 11.36 23.93
N GLU A 119 -3.30 11.56 25.26
CA GLU A 119 -2.19 12.18 25.99
C GLU A 119 -0.87 11.39 25.84
N GLN A 120 -0.96 10.07 25.68
CA GLN A 120 0.15 9.17 25.39
C GLN A 120 -0.27 8.24 24.25
N PRO A 121 -0.07 8.65 22.98
CA PRO A 121 -0.48 7.86 21.84
C PRO A 121 0.35 6.56 21.76
N LEU A 122 -0.32 5.46 21.44
CA LEU A 122 0.35 4.22 21.04
C LEU A 122 0.88 4.39 19.62
N GLU A 123 2.21 4.38 19.47
CA GLU A 123 2.85 4.38 18.17
C GLU A 123 2.96 2.97 17.60
N PHE A 124 2.82 2.83 16.28
CA PHE A 124 3.00 1.57 15.58
C PHE A 124 4.25 1.64 14.72
N THR A 125 5.19 0.73 14.96
CA THR A 125 6.41 0.61 14.15
C THR A 125 6.30 -0.61 13.27
N PHE A 126 6.36 -0.40 11.95
CA PHE A 126 6.39 -1.50 11.00
C PHE A 126 7.77 -2.15 10.95
N VAL A 127 7.79 -3.48 11.00
CA VAL A 127 8.99 -4.29 10.97
C VAL A 127 9.04 -5.04 9.64
N PRO A 128 9.88 -4.59 8.68
CA PRO A 128 10.09 -5.29 7.42
C PRO A 128 10.95 -6.54 7.64
N THR A 129 10.95 -7.43 6.63
CA THR A 129 11.93 -8.52 6.61
C THR A 129 13.30 -7.98 6.19
N THR A 130 14.37 -8.55 6.75
CA THR A 130 15.75 -8.17 6.41
C THR A 130 16.03 -8.35 4.92
N GLU A 131 15.55 -9.45 4.33
CA GLU A 131 15.73 -9.77 2.90
C GLU A 131 15.15 -8.69 1.99
N GLN A 132 13.96 -8.17 2.32
CA GLN A 132 13.32 -7.15 1.49
C GLN A 132 13.99 -5.79 1.67
N VAL A 133 14.52 -5.47 2.85
CA VAL A 133 15.34 -4.26 3.06
C VAL A 133 16.64 -4.33 2.24
N GLU A 134 17.32 -5.48 2.22
CA GLU A 134 18.52 -5.69 1.40
C GLU A 134 18.20 -5.59 -0.10
N SER A 135 17.08 -6.17 -0.52
CA SER A 135 16.60 -6.07 -1.90
C SER A 135 16.31 -4.62 -2.30
N ALA A 136 15.66 -3.85 -1.42
CA ALA A 136 15.40 -2.43 -1.64
C ALA A 136 16.69 -1.61 -1.80
N ARG A 137 17.66 -1.83 -0.92
CA ARG A 137 18.98 -1.19 -1.02
C ARG A 137 19.68 -1.53 -2.33
N SER A 138 19.59 -2.78 -2.79
CA SER A 138 20.15 -3.19 -4.08
C SER A 138 19.48 -2.45 -5.26
N VAL A 139 18.16 -2.31 -5.25
CA VAL A 139 17.42 -1.58 -6.30
C VAL A 139 17.80 -0.10 -6.32
N LEU A 140 17.90 0.55 -5.15
CA LEU A 140 18.32 1.95 -5.05
C LEU A 140 19.74 2.14 -5.57
N GLN A 141 20.67 1.27 -5.17
CA GLN A 141 22.06 1.33 -5.65
C GLN A 141 22.14 1.19 -7.18
N GLN A 142 21.36 0.28 -7.78
CA GLN A 142 21.31 0.09 -9.23
C GLN A 142 20.71 1.30 -9.95
N SER A 143 19.80 2.01 -9.30
CA SER A 143 19.17 3.24 -9.81
C SER A 143 20.02 4.50 -9.61
N GLY A 144 21.20 4.37 -8.99
CA GLY A 144 22.09 5.49 -8.68
C GLY A 144 21.65 6.33 -7.47
N GLU A 145 20.71 5.81 -6.68
CA GLU A 145 20.21 6.41 -5.44
C GLU A 145 21.03 5.91 -4.23
N ASN A 146 20.96 6.63 -3.12
CA ASN A 146 21.70 6.27 -1.90
C ASN A 146 20.98 5.15 -1.13
N PRO A 147 21.52 3.92 -1.05
CA PRO A 147 20.85 2.82 -0.35
C PRO A 147 20.77 3.02 1.16
N ASP A 148 21.68 3.80 1.76
CA ASP A 148 21.74 4.00 3.22
C ASP A 148 20.61 4.88 3.74
N GLU A 149 19.90 5.60 2.86
CA GLU A 149 18.76 6.45 3.21
C GLU A 149 17.45 5.66 3.32
N PHE A 150 17.43 4.40 2.87
CA PHE A 150 16.23 3.58 2.93
C PHE A 150 15.91 3.14 4.35
N ASN A 151 14.71 3.51 4.81
CA ASN A 151 14.15 3.17 6.11
C ASN A 151 12.68 2.75 5.94
N GLY A 152 12.16 1.94 6.86
CA GLY A 152 10.78 1.45 6.88
C GLY A 152 10.52 0.27 5.95
N VAL A 153 9.26 0.05 5.58
CA VAL A 153 8.86 -1.14 4.80
C VAL A 153 8.97 -0.90 3.30
N PRO A 154 9.76 -1.72 2.57
CA PRO A 154 9.90 -1.59 1.14
C PRO A 154 8.68 -2.12 0.39
N ILE A 155 8.26 -1.37 -0.62
CA ILE A 155 7.21 -1.73 -1.56
C ILE A 155 7.77 -1.59 -2.96
N PHE A 156 7.70 -2.65 -3.75
CA PHE A 156 8.30 -2.77 -5.06
C PHE A 156 7.24 -2.61 -6.16
N LEU A 157 7.57 -1.86 -7.21
CA LEU A 157 6.70 -1.68 -8.36
C LEU A 157 7.51 -1.53 -9.64
N ALA A 158 6.91 -1.91 -10.77
CA ALA A 158 7.54 -1.74 -12.08
C ALA A 158 7.14 -0.40 -12.71
N ARG A 159 8.13 0.31 -13.24
CA ARG A 159 7.97 1.59 -13.93
C ARG A 159 8.64 1.54 -15.30
N SER A 160 8.02 2.15 -16.31
CA SER A 160 8.63 2.30 -17.62
C SER A 160 9.88 3.17 -17.56
N THR A 161 10.89 2.80 -18.33
CA THR A 161 12.12 3.58 -18.57
C THR A 161 11.94 4.65 -19.64
N ASP A 162 10.81 4.67 -20.34
CA ASP A 162 10.51 5.65 -21.39
C ASP A 162 10.35 7.08 -20.83
N ASP A 163 10.56 8.09 -21.68
CA ASP A 163 10.49 9.51 -21.29
C ASP A 163 9.11 9.93 -20.74
N GLU A 164 8.04 9.25 -21.14
CA GLU A 164 6.67 9.50 -20.64
C GLU A 164 6.46 8.91 -19.22
N GLY A 165 7.34 8.01 -18.78
CA GLY A 165 7.20 7.28 -17.52
C GLY A 165 5.96 6.38 -17.51
N GLY A 166 5.42 6.13 -16.31
CA GLY A 166 4.24 5.28 -16.13
C GLY A 166 4.57 3.95 -15.46
N TYR A 167 3.55 3.34 -14.85
CA TYR A 167 3.68 2.10 -14.08
C TYR A 167 3.16 0.91 -14.88
N LEU A 168 3.70 -0.27 -14.60
CA LEU A 168 3.08 -1.51 -15.05
C LEU A 168 1.66 -1.61 -14.46
N THR A 169 0.68 -1.90 -15.30
CA THR A 169 -0.70 -2.17 -14.86
C THR A 169 -1.11 -3.59 -15.22
N ILE A 170 -1.98 -4.17 -14.39
CA ILE A 170 -2.60 -5.48 -14.62
C ILE A 170 -4.12 -5.34 -14.62
N GLN A 171 -4.79 -6.26 -15.31
CA GLN A 171 -6.25 -6.30 -15.35
C GLN A 171 -6.79 -7.03 -14.11
N GLN A 172 -7.59 -6.35 -13.30
CA GLN A 172 -8.35 -6.92 -12.18
C GLN A 172 -9.85 -6.76 -12.44
N GLY A 173 -10.49 -7.81 -12.95
CA GLY A 173 -11.87 -7.74 -13.41
C GLY A 173 -12.03 -6.73 -14.56
N GLN A 174 -12.78 -5.65 -14.34
CA GLN A 174 -12.95 -4.57 -15.32
C GLN A 174 -11.99 -3.40 -15.11
N ASN A 175 -11.19 -3.41 -14.04
CA ASN A 175 -10.30 -2.31 -13.68
C ASN A 175 -8.85 -2.62 -14.07
N GLN A 176 -8.10 -1.58 -14.42
CA GLN A 176 -6.64 -1.63 -14.47
C GLN A 176 -6.08 -1.14 -13.14
N VAL A 177 -5.12 -1.88 -12.60
CA VAL A 177 -4.50 -1.57 -11.31
C VAL A 177 -2.98 -1.62 -11.41
N VAL A 178 -2.29 -0.81 -10.61
CA VAL A 178 -0.85 -0.81 -10.43
C VAL A 178 -0.52 -1.74 -9.27
N PRO A 179 0.04 -2.94 -9.52
CA PRO A 179 0.40 -3.85 -8.45
C PRO A 179 1.70 -3.39 -7.77
N MET A 180 1.66 -3.32 -6.45
CA MET A 180 2.76 -2.91 -5.58
C MET A 180 3.04 -4.03 -4.58
N PHE A 181 4.23 -4.60 -4.61
CA PHE A 181 4.57 -5.85 -3.92
C PHE A 181 5.37 -5.60 -2.66
N PHE A 182 5.07 -6.34 -1.60
CA PHE A 182 5.92 -6.42 -0.41
C PHE A 182 7.14 -7.34 -0.61
N ASP A 183 7.08 -8.23 -1.60
CA ASP A 183 8.15 -9.15 -1.97
C ASP A 183 8.66 -8.84 -3.38
N GLN A 184 9.94 -8.47 -3.48
CA GLN A 184 10.60 -8.16 -4.73
C GLN A 184 10.68 -9.34 -5.70
N ALA A 185 10.81 -10.57 -5.19
CA ALA A 185 10.87 -11.77 -6.02
C ALA A 185 9.52 -12.00 -6.73
N GLU A 186 8.39 -11.66 -6.09
CA GLU A 186 7.06 -11.79 -6.70
C GLU A 186 6.86 -10.78 -7.85
N LEU A 187 7.41 -9.57 -7.74
CA LEU A 187 7.44 -8.63 -8.87
C LEU A 187 8.35 -9.14 -10.00
N GLN A 188 9.51 -9.74 -9.67
CA GLN A 188 10.38 -10.33 -10.68
C GLN A 188 9.71 -11.49 -11.43
N ASP A 189 8.96 -12.34 -10.72
CA ASP A 189 8.17 -13.41 -11.32
C ASP A 189 7.13 -12.86 -12.30
N LEU A 190 6.43 -11.78 -11.92
CA LEU A 190 5.48 -11.09 -12.80
C LEU A 190 6.19 -10.56 -14.06
N LEU A 191 7.33 -9.89 -13.92
CA LEU A 191 8.11 -9.38 -15.04
C LEU A 191 8.69 -10.52 -15.91
N GLY A 192 9.05 -11.65 -15.31
CA GLY A 192 9.49 -12.85 -16.03
C GLY A 192 8.40 -13.45 -16.89
N GLN A 193 7.17 -13.53 -16.36
CA GLN A 193 5.98 -13.94 -17.12
C GLN A 193 5.64 -12.92 -18.21
N LEU A 194 5.76 -11.62 -17.91
CA LEU A 194 5.55 -10.56 -18.88
C LEU A 194 6.52 -10.70 -20.05
N ARG A 195 7.81 -10.96 -19.78
CA ARG A 195 8.83 -11.12 -20.83
C ARG A 195 8.55 -12.28 -21.76
N GLN A 196 7.94 -13.36 -21.27
CA GLN A 196 7.55 -14.50 -22.10
C GLN A 196 6.40 -14.16 -23.07
N ASN A 197 5.51 -13.25 -22.69
CA ASN A 197 4.30 -12.91 -23.44
C ASN A 197 4.44 -11.62 -24.27
N GLN A 198 5.17 -10.63 -23.74
CA GLN A 198 5.35 -9.27 -24.25
C GLN A 198 6.79 -8.80 -23.93
N PRO A 199 7.82 -9.32 -24.63
CA PRO A 199 9.22 -9.07 -24.32
C PRO A 199 9.59 -7.58 -24.38
N GLU A 200 9.13 -6.86 -25.41
CA GLU A 200 9.40 -5.42 -25.57
C GLU A 200 8.90 -4.61 -24.38
N LEU A 201 7.70 -4.93 -23.87
CA LEU A 201 7.13 -4.26 -22.71
C LEU A 201 7.87 -4.63 -21.41
N ALA A 202 8.33 -5.87 -21.27
CA ALA A 202 9.07 -6.27 -20.06
C ALA A 202 10.48 -5.64 -20.00
N ASP A 203 11.12 -5.47 -21.16
CA ASP A 203 12.47 -4.92 -21.26
C ASP A 203 12.49 -3.39 -21.12
N SER A 204 11.34 -2.72 -21.29
CA SER A 204 11.17 -1.29 -21.00
C SER A 204 10.81 -1.01 -19.53
N MET A 205 10.82 -2.01 -18.65
CA MET A 205 10.45 -1.86 -17.24
C MET A 205 11.66 -1.95 -16.33
N THR A 206 11.70 -1.07 -15.33
CA THR A 206 12.63 -1.14 -14.20
C THR A 206 11.86 -1.28 -12.89
N ILE A 207 12.48 -1.90 -11.89
CA ILE A 207 11.93 -1.99 -10.53
C ILE A 207 12.25 -0.69 -9.80
N GLN A 208 11.24 -0.11 -9.15
CA GLN A 208 11.38 0.97 -8.18
C GLN A 208 11.02 0.48 -6.79
N VAL A 209 11.46 1.23 -5.79
CA VAL A 209 11.14 1.00 -4.38
C VAL A 209 10.49 2.26 -3.83
N VAL A 210 9.40 2.08 -3.09
CA VAL A 210 8.81 3.12 -2.24
C VAL A 210 8.69 2.62 -0.81
N ASN A 211 8.52 3.54 0.12
CA ASN A 211 8.31 3.27 1.53
C ASN A 211 6.79 3.17 1.84
N LEU A 212 6.36 2.12 2.55
CA LEU A 212 4.96 1.88 2.88
C LEU A 212 4.33 3.01 3.69
N GLU A 213 5.05 3.52 4.69
CA GLU A 213 4.56 4.55 5.61
C GLU A 213 4.28 5.86 4.83
N SER A 214 5.21 6.22 3.94
CA SER A 214 5.07 7.35 3.01
C SER A 214 3.96 7.12 1.99
N LEU A 215 3.77 5.87 1.54
CA LEU A 215 2.65 5.51 0.67
C LEU A 215 1.31 5.68 1.38
N ILE A 216 1.18 5.21 2.62
CA ILE A 216 -0.03 5.36 3.45
C ILE A 216 -0.34 6.85 3.69
N GLN A 217 0.67 7.67 3.98
CA GLN A 217 0.49 9.13 4.08
C GLN A 217 0.04 9.74 2.75
N THR A 218 0.66 9.33 1.63
CA THR A 218 0.28 9.81 0.29
C THR A 218 -1.16 9.43 -0.06
N LEU A 219 -1.62 8.22 0.29
CA LEU A 219 -3.01 7.80 0.09
C LEU A 219 -4.00 8.70 0.84
N GLN A 220 -3.62 9.23 2.00
CA GLN A 220 -4.47 10.10 2.82
C GLN A 220 -4.50 11.54 2.32
N ASP A 221 -3.34 12.10 1.99
CA ASP A 221 -3.21 13.54 1.78
C ASP A 221 -3.36 13.96 0.31
N SER A 222 -3.16 13.03 -0.62
CA SER A 222 -3.04 13.35 -2.03
C SER A 222 -4.36 13.24 -2.78
N ASN A 223 -4.61 14.25 -3.59
CA ASN A 223 -5.71 14.33 -4.55
C ASN A 223 -5.42 13.62 -5.89
N ASN A 224 -4.33 12.85 -6.01
CA ASN A 224 -3.97 12.21 -7.28
C ASN A 224 -4.95 11.05 -7.59
N PRO A 225 -5.76 11.13 -8.66
CA PRO A 225 -6.71 10.07 -9.00
C PRO A 225 -6.06 8.72 -9.32
N GLU A 226 -4.78 8.69 -9.71
CA GLU A 226 -4.03 7.45 -9.99
C GLU A 226 -3.86 6.57 -8.75
N LEU A 227 -3.90 7.16 -7.55
CA LEU A 227 -3.85 6.40 -6.29
C LEU A 227 -5.04 5.44 -6.14
N ASN A 228 -6.14 5.71 -6.87
CA ASN A 228 -7.27 4.78 -6.90
C ASN A 228 -6.94 3.44 -7.57
N GLN A 229 -5.88 3.39 -8.37
CA GLN A 229 -5.51 2.19 -9.13
C GLN A 229 -4.50 1.32 -8.36
N ILE A 230 -4.03 1.75 -7.19
CA ILE A 230 -3.04 0.98 -6.43
C ILE A 230 -3.66 -0.30 -5.89
N LEU A 231 -2.97 -1.42 -6.14
CA LEU A 231 -3.22 -2.71 -5.52
C LEU A 231 -1.99 -3.13 -4.73
N LEU A 232 -2.13 -3.20 -3.41
CA LEU A 232 -1.09 -3.77 -2.56
C LEU A 232 -1.14 -5.30 -2.64
N VAL A 233 -0.01 -5.91 -2.99
CA VAL A 233 0.16 -7.35 -3.12
C VAL A 233 0.96 -7.85 -1.91
N PRO A 234 0.29 -8.45 -0.91
CA PRO A 234 0.94 -8.92 0.31
C PRO A 234 1.88 -10.10 0.03
N PRO A 235 2.81 -10.41 0.95
CA PRO A 235 3.69 -11.57 0.81
C PRO A 235 2.90 -12.87 0.71
N ARG A 236 3.34 -13.78 -0.17
CA ARG A 236 2.73 -15.10 -0.33
C ARG A 236 2.64 -15.90 0.96
N GLU A 237 3.70 -15.88 1.78
CA GLU A 237 3.75 -16.53 3.09
C GLU A 237 2.56 -16.11 3.97
N SER A 238 2.28 -14.82 4.00
CA SER A 238 1.21 -14.26 4.82
C SER A 238 -0.16 -14.72 4.30
N ILE A 239 -0.36 -14.73 2.99
CA ILE A 239 -1.61 -15.23 2.39
C ILE A 239 -1.81 -16.73 2.65
N GLU A 240 -0.76 -17.54 2.52
CA GLU A 240 -0.81 -18.97 2.79
C GLU A 240 -1.16 -19.26 4.25
N PHE A 241 -0.59 -18.49 5.18
CA PHE A 241 -0.93 -18.60 6.59
C PHE A 241 -2.41 -18.28 6.85
N ILE A 242 -2.93 -17.15 6.34
CA ILE A 242 -4.35 -16.80 6.51
C ILE A 242 -5.28 -17.89 5.96
N ARG A 243 -4.93 -18.49 4.81
CA ARG A 243 -5.68 -19.62 4.23
C ARG A 243 -5.63 -20.86 5.12
N SER A 244 -4.48 -21.14 5.75
CA SER A 244 -4.34 -22.29 6.67
C SER A 244 -5.29 -22.20 7.86
N LEU A 245 -5.53 -20.99 8.38
CA LEU A 245 -6.46 -20.76 9.50
C LEU A 245 -7.92 -20.99 9.09
N GLN A 246 -8.29 -20.63 7.86
CA GLN A 246 -9.65 -20.84 7.33
C GLN A 246 -9.92 -22.32 6.99
N GLY A 247 -8.86 -23.10 6.74
CA GLY A 247 -8.95 -24.54 6.47
C GLY A 247 -9.00 -25.43 7.71
N GLN A 248 -8.82 -24.88 8.92
CA GLN A 248 -8.93 -25.64 10.17
C GLN A 248 -10.40 -25.82 10.58
N PRO A 249 -10.92 -27.07 10.69
CA PRO A 249 -12.24 -27.28 11.27
C PRO A 249 -12.24 -26.81 12.72
N ALA A 250 -13.24 -26.03 13.12
CA ALA A 250 -13.45 -25.61 14.50
C ALA A 250 -13.40 -26.85 15.39
N GLN A 251 -12.37 -26.96 16.25
CA GLN A 251 -12.33 -27.99 17.27
C GLN A 251 -13.51 -27.74 18.21
N PRO A 252 -14.43 -28.70 18.38
CA PRO A 252 -15.45 -28.57 19.40
C PRO A 252 -14.76 -28.65 20.77
N GLU A 253 -15.03 -27.64 21.62
CA GLU A 253 -14.75 -27.67 23.05
C GLU A 253 -15.46 -28.84 23.76
#